data_AF-A0A3B8I4B5-F1
#
_entry.id   AF-A0A3B8I4B5-F1
#
_cell.length_a   1.000
_cell.length_b   1.000
_cell.length_c   1.000
_cell.angle_alpha   90.00
_cell.angle_beta   90.00
_cell.angle_gamma   90.00
#
_symmetry.space_group_name_H-M   'P 1'
#
loop_
_entity.id
_entity.type
_entity.pdbx_description
1 polymer ?
#
loop_
_entity_poly.entity_id
_entity_poly.type
_entity_poly.pdbx_seq_one_letter_code
_entity_poly.pdbx_strand_id
1 'polypeptide(L)'
;MKPLAIFLLSLFTLSPTHLLATTPDWSVDVSRYSGTMAIIGRAVVSDSVLTEAGAVVGAFIGEECRGVAELYYDDAEDNFLFLMLVYGDNLDNEPLTFRTYVPSTDQVLENANRLTFEEDATWGTFATPYHIAPVALDAHVTAFSLPNQPEVEAILNPDTQEILLTAYVEDPENPELDLSSEVAEFTLSPFAVVFREGMPVENTVTLQDFTQPITYVVVSGTLDTAYWQVSLTFRDEAITSLPLTEVPVPFSIYPNPAQDRITIDLRSGQATPSSFLLLSAQGRVVWQQAPPIQAQTLTLSVSHLPRGTYLLLGQTDHGERFNLPLQIAR
;
A
#
# COMPACT_ATOMS: atom_id res chain seq x y z
N MET A 1 -52.92 66.48 26.10
CA MET A 1 -52.72 65.03 26.37
C MET A 1 -52.90 64.29 25.05
N LYS A 2 -51.83 63.73 24.47
CA LYS A 2 -51.85 62.90 23.24
C LYS A 2 -51.53 61.46 23.66
N PRO A 3 -52.25 60.42 23.18
CA PRO A 3 -51.95 59.05 23.56
C PRO A 3 -50.75 58.50 22.75
N LEU A 4 -49.89 57.78 23.45
CA LEU A 4 -48.66 57.14 22.98
C LEU A 4 -49.00 55.75 22.39
N ALA A 5 -48.64 55.52 21.13
CA ALA A 5 -48.77 54.21 20.49
C ALA A 5 -47.53 53.35 20.82
N ILE A 6 -47.74 52.20 21.46
CA ILE A 6 -46.72 51.20 21.76
C ILE A 6 -46.69 50.21 20.59
N PHE A 7 -45.60 50.19 19.84
CA PHE A 7 -45.33 49.17 18.82
C PHE A 7 -44.75 47.94 19.50
N LEU A 8 -45.46 46.81 19.46
CA LEU A 8 -44.95 45.52 19.91
C LEU A 8 -43.98 44.97 18.84
N LEU A 9 -42.69 44.94 19.16
CA LEU A 9 -41.67 44.31 18.33
C LEU A 9 -41.68 42.80 18.61
N SER A 10 -42.22 42.01 17.67
CA SER A 10 -42.16 40.56 17.69
C SER A 10 -40.72 40.11 17.40
N LEU A 11 -40.07 39.51 18.40
CA LEU A 11 -38.75 38.91 18.28
C LEU A 11 -38.91 37.50 17.67
N PHE A 12 -38.68 37.37 16.37
CA PHE A 12 -38.67 36.09 15.67
C PHE A 12 -37.35 35.38 16.03
N THR A 13 -37.39 34.44 16.97
CA THR A 13 -36.25 33.58 17.26
C THR A 13 -36.10 32.58 16.12
N LEU A 14 -35.12 32.82 15.24
CA LEU A 14 -34.70 31.87 14.23
C LEU A 14 -34.05 30.68 14.95
N SER A 15 -34.80 29.60 15.18
CA SER A 15 -34.21 28.35 15.64
C SER A 15 -33.27 27.84 14.55
N PRO A 16 -32.02 27.45 14.86
CA PRO A 16 -31.21 26.74 13.90
C PRO A 16 -31.92 25.41 13.59
N THR A 17 -32.42 25.27 12.37
CA THR A 17 -32.77 23.96 11.83
C THR A 17 -31.49 23.16 11.73
N HIS A 18 -31.25 22.29 12.71
CA HIS A 18 -30.32 21.19 12.56
C HIS A 18 -30.89 20.32 11.43
N LEU A 19 -30.32 20.40 10.23
CA LEU A 19 -30.45 19.33 9.25
C LEU A 19 -29.82 18.10 9.93
N LEU A 20 -30.64 17.25 10.53
CA LEU A 20 -30.25 15.88 10.79
C LEU A 20 -30.05 15.29 9.41
N ALA A 21 -28.83 14.98 9.05
CA ALA A 21 -28.61 14.35 7.78
C ALA A 21 -29.35 13.03 7.72
N THR A 22 -29.90 12.81 6.56
CA THR A 22 -30.69 11.65 6.23
C THR A 22 -29.76 10.68 5.54
N THR A 23 -29.73 9.43 6.02
CA THR A 23 -29.22 8.28 5.26
C THR A 23 -29.57 8.44 3.78
N PRO A 24 -28.63 8.21 2.83
CA PRO A 24 -28.89 8.49 1.43
C PRO A 24 -30.14 7.77 0.92
N ASP A 25 -30.99 8.48 0.19
CA ASP A 25 -32.22 7.93 -0.43
C ASP A 25 -31.92 7.23 -1.76
N TRP A 26 -30.80 6.49 -1.81
CA TRP A 26 -30.38 5.76 -3.00
C TRP A 26 -31.37 4.65 -3.29
N SER A 27 -31.91 4.64 -4.51
CA SER A 27 -32.88 3.65 -4.95
C SER A 27 -32.68 3.35 -6.43
N VAL A 28 -33.05 2.14 -6.84
CA VAL A 28 -32.91 1.66 -8.22
C VAL A 28 -34.29 1.31 -8.77
N ASP A 29 -34.66 1.87 -9.92
CA ASP A 29 -35.82 1.43 -10.68
C ASP A 29 -35.43 0.25 -11.57
N VAL A 30 -35.51 -0.95 -11.00
CA VAL A 30 -35.10 -2.20 -11.66
C VAL A 30 -35.86 -2.49 -12.95
N SER A 31 -37.03 -1.88 -13.18
CA SER A 31 -37.85 -2.11 -14.38
C SER A 31 -37.24 -1.51 -15.65
N ARG A 32 -36.23 -0.65 -15.50
CA ARG A 32 -35.57 0.07 -16.61
C ARG A 32 -34.42 -0.69 -17.25
N TYR A 33 -34.03 -1.83 -16.69
CA TYR A 33 -32.84 -2.58 -17.08
C TYR A 33 -33.18 -4.04 -17.37
N SER A 34 -32.43 -4.65 -18.28
CA SER A 34 -32.61 -6.03 -18.67
C SER A 34 -31.55 -6.97 -18.09
N GLY A 35 -30.36 -6.45 -17.76
CA GLY A 35 -29.24 -7.21 -17.22
C GLY A 35 -28.93 -6.91 -15.75
N THR A 36 -28.20 -7.84 -15.13
CA THR A 36 -27.69 -7.69 -13.77
C THR A 36 -26.25 -8.15 -13.66
N MET A 37 -25.49 -7.52 -12.76
CA MET A 37 -24.16 -7.92 -12.30
C MET A 37 -24.22 -8.07 -10.77
N ALA A 38 -23.51 -9.05 -10.22
CA ALA A 38 -23.44 -9.27 -8.77
C ALA A 38 -22.10 -8.81 -8.19
N ILE A 39 -22.15 -8.24 -6.98
CA ILE A 39 -20.95 -7.89 -6.21
C ILE A 39 -21.09 -8.44 -4.80
N ILE A 40 -20.09 -9.22 -4.40
CA ILE A 40 -19.86 -9.67 -3.02
C ILE A 40 -18.63 -8.91 -2.54
N GLY A 41 -18.83 -7.94 -1.67
CA GLY A 41 -17.77 -6.99 -1.36
C GLY A 41 -17.65 -6.54 0.08
N ARG A 42 -16.57 -5.81 0.34
CA ARG A 42 -16.26 -5.13 1.60
C ARG A 42 -16.06 -3.65 1.33
N ALA A 43 -16.65 -2.81 2.16
CA ALA A 43 -16.30 -1.40 2.18
C ALA A 43 -15.09 -1.20 3.10
N VAL A 44 -14.09 -0.45 2.63
CA VAL A 44 -12.85 -0.15 3.35
C VAL A 44 -12.73 1.36 3.50
N VAL A 45 -12.48 1.81 4.74
CA VAL A 45 -12.26 3.22 5.07
C VAL A 45 -11.01 3.30 5.93
N SER A 46 -10.05 4.15 5.55
CA SER A 46 -8.76 4.29 6.26
C SER A 46 -8.05 2.95 6.48
N ASP A 47 -7.92 2.17 5.40
CA ASP A 47 -7.24 0.86 5.35
C ASP A 47 -7.83 -0.24 6.26
N SER A 48 -9.04 0.00 6.79
CA SER A 48 -9.76 -0.95 7.64
C SER A 48 -11.15 -1.23 7.08
N VAL A 49 -11.65 -2.45 7.28
CA VAL A 49 -13.03 -2.80 6.92
C VAL A 49 -13.99 -1.92 7.71
N LEU A 50 -14.97 -1.33 7.03
CA LEU A 50 -16.06 -0.59 7.65
C LEU A 50 -17.00 -1.58 8.35
N THR A 51 -17.25 -1.38 9.64
CA THR A 51 -18.01 -2.31 10.49
C THR A 51 -19.22 -1.65 11.16
N GLU A 52 -19.70 -0.55 10.59
CA GLU A 52 -20.77 0.27 11.16
C GLU A 52 -22.16 -0.20 10.68
N ALA A 53 -23.06 -0.45 11.62
CA ALA A 53 -24.47 -0.71 11.29
C ALA A 53 -25.11 0.51 10.62
N GLY A 54 -25.91 0.29 9.57
CA GLY A 54 -26.49 1.35 8.76
C GLY A 54 -25.53 1.94 7.72
N ALA A 55 -24.31 1.42 7.57
CA ALA A 55 -23.44 1.74 6.45
C ALA A 55 -24.00 1.15 5.16
N VAL A 56 -23.96 1.92 4.09
CA VAL A 56 -24.55 1.56 2.79
C VAL A 56 -23.56 1.82 1.68
N VAL A 57 -23.48 0.90 0.73
CA VAL A 57 -22.74 1.09 -0.52
C VAL A 57 -23.74 1.24 -1.65
N GLY A 58 -23.52 2.23 -2.51
CA GLY A 58 -24.27 2.41 -3.75
C GLY A 58 -23.34 2.28 -4.96
N ALA A 59 -23.85 1.71 -6.05
CA ALA A 59 -23.18 1.64 -7.34
C ALA A 59 -23.90 2.55 -8.33
N PHE A 60 -23.15 3.29 -9.15
CA PHE A 60 -23.65 4.37 -9.99
C PHE A 60 -23.03 4.34 -11.38
N ILE A 61 -23.84 4.59 -12.41
CA ILE A 61 -23.38 4.94 -13.75
C ILE A 61 -23.73 6.41 -13.95
N GLY A 62 -22.71 7.26 -14.05
CA GLY A 62 -22.87 8.71 -13.94
C GLY A 62 -23.43 9.09 -12.56
N GLU A 63 -24.58 9.78 -12.53
CA GLU A 63 -25.28 10.14 -11.29
C GLU A 63 -26.41 9.16 -10.93
N GLU A 64 -26.68 8.17 -11.77
CA GLU A 64 -27.85 7.32 -11.62
C GLU A 64 -27.50 6.06 -10.82
N CYS A 65 -28.23 5.84 -9.73
CA CYS A 65 -28.05 4.66 -8.88
C CYS A 65 -28.47 3.40 -9.67
N ARG A 66 -27.58 2.41 -9.67
CA ARG A 66 -27.70 1.14 -10.38
C ARG A 66 -27.72 -0.05 -9.43
N GLY A 67 -27.27 0.15 -8.19
CA GLY A 67 -27.30 -0.85 -7.14
C GLY A 67 -27.15 -0.18 -5.77
N VAL A 68 -27.74 -0.76 -4.74
CA VAL A 68 -27.58 -0.29 -3.35
C VAL A 68 -27.66 -1.48 -2.40
N ALA A 69 -26.79 -1.52 -1.40
CA ALA A 69 -26.72 -2.59 -0.42
C ALA A 69 -26.26 -2.06 0.94
N GLU A 70 -26.92 -2.50 2.00
CA GLU A 70 -26.45 -2.28 3.38
C GLU A 70 -25.37 -3.30 3.74
N LEU A 71 -24.42 -2.89 4.57
CA LEU A 71 -23.46 -3.81 5.16
C LEU A 71 -24.16 -4.69 6.20
N TYR A 72 -23.82 -5.98 6.21
CA TYR A 72 -24.24 -6.92 7.24
C TYR A 72 -23.04 -7.71 7.74
N TYR A 73 -23.12 -8.18 8.98
CA TYR A 73 -22.10 -9.05 9.56
C TYR A 73 -22.41 -10.50 9.20
N ASP A 74 -21.40 -11.20 8.67
CA ASP A 74 -21.46 -12.62 8.35
C ASP A 74 -20.72 -13.43 9.42
N ASP A 75 -21.45 -14.30 10.12
CA ASP A 75 -20.90 -15.12 11.21
C ASP A 75 -19.86 -16.15 10.74
N ALA A 76 -19.96 -16.63 9.48
CA ALA A 76 -19.07 -17.66 8.96
C ALA A 76 -17.71 -17.07 8.57
N GLU A 77 -17.72 -15.85 8.02
CA GLU A 77 -16.51 -15.12 7.64
C GLU A 77 -15.97 -14.21 8.77
N ASP A 78 -16.67 -14.10 9.90
CA ASP A 78 -16.35 -13.20 11.03
C ASP A 78 -16.05 -11.77 10.57
N ASN A 79 -16.85 -11.25 9.63
CA ASN A 79 -16.58 -9.99 8.97
C ASN A 79 -17.85 -9.33 8.42
N PHE A 80 -17.78 -8.02 8.16
CA PHE A 80 -18.83 -7.29 7.46
C PHE A 80 -18.69 -7.42 5.95
N LEU A 81 -19.81 -7.69 5.28
CA LEU A 81 -19.94 -7.80 3.83
C LEU A 81 -21.11 -6.97 3.34
N PHE A 82 -21.15 -6.70 2.03
CA PHE A 82 -22.37 -6.33 1.33
C PHE A 82 -22.56 -7.25 0.12
N LEU A 83 -23.83 -7.52 -0.20
CA LEU A 83 -24.24 -8.25 -1.39
C LEU A 83 -25.09 -7.32 -2.22
N MET A 84 -24.63 -6.99 -3.43
CA MET A 84 -25.30 -6.04 -4.30
C MET A 84 -25.59 -6.66 -5.65
N LEU A 85 -26.81 -6.44 -6.14
CA LEU A 85 -27.11 -6.52 -7.57
C LEU A 85 -27.02 -5.12 -8.16
N VAL A 86 -26.25 -5.02 -9.23
CA VAL A 86 -26.15 -3.83 -10.07
C VAL A 86 -26.94 -4.11 -11.32
N TYR A 87 -27.88 -3.23 -11.65
CA TYR A 87 -28.77 -3.35 -12.80
C TYR A 87 -28.24 -2.48 -13.93
N GLY A 88 -28.24 -2.97 -15.16
CA GLY A 88 -27.72 -2.24 -16.32
C GLY A 88 -28.04 -2.94 -17.63
N ASP A 89 -27.64 -2.31 -18.73
CA ASP A 89 -27.73 -2.88 -20.08
C ASP A 89 -26.34 -2.84 -20.73
N ASN A 90 -26.03 -3.78 -21.63
CA ASN A 90 -24.72 -3.94 -22.29
C ASN A 90 -24.28 -2.78 -23.21
N LEU A 91 -24.90 -1.60 -23.11
CA LEU A 91 -24.67 -0.42 -23.94
C LEU A 91 -24.11 0.78 -23.16
N ASP A 92 -23.98 0.68 -21.84
CA ASP A 92 -23.47 1.76 -20.99
C ASP A 92 -21.93 1.78 -21.05
N ASN A 93 -21.35 2.54 -21.99
CA ASN A 93 -19.89 2.77 -22.07
C ASN A 93 -19.35 3.66 -20.94
N GLU A 94 -20.17 4.00 -19.95
CA GLU A 94 -19.77 4.77 -18.77
C GLU A 94 -19.31 3.82 -17.64
N PRO A 95 -18.25 4.17 -16.90
CA PRO A 95 -17.77 3.31 -15.82
C PRO A 95 -18.79 3.25 -14.68
N LEU A 96 -18.97 2.04 -14.14
CA LEU A 96 -19.61 1.83 -12.86
C LEU A 96 -18.69 2.34 -11.75
N THR A 97 -19.21 3.25 -10.95
CA THR A 97 -18.54 3.89 -9.80
C THR A 97 -19.28 3.57 -8.51
N PHE A 98 -18.65 3.81 -7.37
CA PHE A 98 -19.23 3.45 -6.07
C PHE A 98 -19.17 4.62 -5.09
N ARG A 99 -20.15 4.66 -4.21
CA ARG A 99 -20.21 5.59 -3.08
C ARG A 99 -20.48 4.80 -1.81
N THR A 100 -19.80 5.14 -0.72
CA THR A 100 -20.01 4.53 0.61
C THR A 100 -20.51 5.58 1.58
N TYR A 101 -21.64 5.31 2.22
CA TYR A 101 -22.14 6.10 3.34
C TYR A 101 -21.59 5.57 4.66
N VAL A 102 -21.01 6.47 5.46
CA VAL A 102 -20.42 6.20 6.78
C VAL A 102 -21.29 6.84 7.86
N PRO A 103 -22.00 6.04 8.70
CA PRO A 103 -22.93 6.56 9.69
C PRO A 103 -22.31 7.44 10.77
N SER A 104 -21.12 7.09 11.26
CA SER A 104 -20.45 7.78 12.38
C SER A 104 -20.09 9.22 12.06
N THR A 105 -19.68 9.49 10.82
CA THR A 105 -19.33 10.82 10.32
C THR A 105 -20.45 11.45 9.52
N ASP A 106 -21.47 10.67 9.16
CA ASP A 106 -22.59 11.09 8.35
C ASP A 106 -22.12 11.70 7.01
N GLN A 107 -21.25 10.92 6.35
CA GLN A 107 -20.62 11.32 5.09
C GLN A 107 -20.82 10.27 4.02
N VAL A 108 -20.98 10.75 2.79
CA VAL A 108 -20.86 9.94 1.58
C VAL A 108 -19.46 10.13 1.02
N LEU A 109 -18.72 9.03 0.90
CA LEU A 109 -17.39 8.98 0.31
C LEU A 109 -17.50 8.42 -1.10
N GLU A 110 -16.97 9.15 -2.08
CA GLU A 110 -16.74 8.62 -3.44
C GLU A 110 -15.63 7.60 -3.38
N ASN A 111 -15.85 6.41 -3.94
CA ASN A 111 -14.85 5.36 -4.01
C ASN A 111 -13.99 5.48 -5.27
N ALA A 112 -12.72 5.08 -5.17
CA ALA A 112 -11.77 5.11 -6.28
C ALA A 112 -12.05 4.00 -7.31
N ASN A 113 -12.73 2.93 -6.88
CA ASN A 113 -13.07 1.76 -7.70
C ASN A 113 -13.85 2.15 -8.96
N ARG A 114 -13.46 1.55 -10.08
CA ARG A 114 -14.17 1.66 -11.36
C ARG A 114 -14.28 0.28 -11.97
N LEU A 115 -15.50 -0.14 -12.31
CA LEU A 115 -15.76 -1.36 -13.04
C LEU A 115 -16.48 -1.03 -14.35
N THR A 116 -16.44 -1.95 -15.31
CA THR A 116 -17.35 -1.94 -16.45
C THR A 116 -18.53 -2.84 -16.10
N PHE A 117 -19.75 -2.39 -16.38
CA PHE A 117 -20.91 -3.26 -16.24
C PHE A 117 -20.84 -4.38 -17.27
N GLU A 118 -20.93 -5.62 -16.80
CA GLU A 118 -21.00 -6.81 -17.63
C GLU A 118 -22.15 -7.68 -17.13
N GLU A 119 -23.11 -7.98 -18.02
CA GLU A 119 -24.25 -8.82 -17.70
C GLU A 119 -23.80 -10.20 -17.23
N ASP A 120 -24.45 -10.71 -16.17
CA ASP A 120 -24.17 -11.97 -15.48
C ASP A 120 -22.78 -12.06 -14.81
N ALA A 121 -21.97 -11.00 -14.85
CA ALA A 121 -20.69 -10.99 -14.16
C ALA A 121 -20.87 -10.99 -12.63
N THR A 122 -19.91 -11.60 -11.94
CA THR A 122 -19.84 -11.62 -10.47
C THR A 122 -18.47 -11.16 -10.00
N TRP A 123 -18.45 -10.16 -9.13
CA TRP A 123 -17.23 -9.63 -8.52
C TRP A 123 -17.12 -10.04 -7.06
N GLY A 124 -16.03 -10.73 -6.73
CA GLY A 124 -15.75 -11.22 -5.39
C GLY A 124 -16.47 -12.52 -5.04
N THR A 125 -16.03 -13.13 -3.94
CA THR A 125 -16.66 -14.28 -3.31
C THR A 125 -16.76 -14.04 -1.81
N PHE A 126 -17.40 -14.93 -1.05
CA PHE A 126 -17.39 -14.83 0.42
C PHE A 126 -15.97 -14.94 0.99
N ALA A 127 -15.16 -15.87 0.47
CA ALA A 127 -13.78 -16.08 0.90
C ALA A 127 -12.82 -14.99 0.40
N THR A 128 -13.10 -14.40 -0.77
CA THR A 128 -12.28 -13.36 -1.41
C THR A 128 -13.18 -12.22 -1.91
N PRO A 129 -13.72 -11.38 -1.00
CA PRO A 129 -14.64 -10.32 -1.39
C PRO A 129 -13.93 -9.21 -2.16
N TYR A 130 -14.67 -8.52 -3.02
CA TYR A 130 -14.19 -7.34 -3.74
C TYR A 130 -14.12 -6.13 -2.79
N HIS A 131 -12.99 -5.44 -2.70
CA HIS A 131 -12.83 -4.32 -1.77
C HIS A 131 -13.12 -3.00 -2.46
N ILE A 132 -14.03 -2.23 -1.87
CA ILE A 132 -14.41 -0.89 -2.31
C ILE A 132 -13.88 0.14 -1.32
N ALA A 133 -13.12 1.12 -1.79
CA ALA A 133 -12.42 2.08 -0.94
C ALA A 133 -12.41 3.49 -1.54
N PRO A 134 -12.46 4.57 -0.72
CA PRO A 134 -12.33 5.97 -1.15
C PRO A 134 -11.05 6.28 -1.94
N VAL A 135 -10.00 5.52 -1.67
CA VAL A 135 -8.70 5.60 -2.31
C VAL A 135 -8.31 4.22 -2.82
N ALA A 136 -7.53 4.16 -3.90
CA ALA A 136 -6.95 2.90 -4.36
C ALA A 136 -6.11 2.29 -3.22
N LEU A 137 -6.28 0.99 -2.98
CA LEU A 137 -5.50 0.27 -1.99
C LEU A 137 -4.13 -0.09 -2.57
N ASP A 138 -3.11 -0.05 -1.73
CA ASP A 138 -1.75 -0.34 -2.15
C ASP A 138 -1.59 -1.81 -2.54
N ALA A 139 -0.81 -2.07 -3.59
CA ALA A 139 -0.31 -3.39 -3.98
C ALA A 139 1.19 -3.46 -3.65
N HIS A 140 1.54 -3.79 -2.41
CA HIS A 140 2.91 -3.66 -1.91
C HIS A 140 3.35 -4.88 -1.10
N VAL A 141 4.64 -5.22 -1.17
CA VAL A 141 5.28 -6.15 -0.24
C VAL A 141 5.89 -5.34 0.90
N THR A 142 5.43 -5.57 2.12
CA THR A 142 5.94 -4.88 3.32
C THR A 142 7.02 -5.67 4.05
N ALA A 143 7.05 -6.99 3.87
CA ALA A 143 8.15 -7.85 4.31
C ALA A 143 8.27 -9.09 3.44
N PHE A 144 9.48 -9.63 3.36
CA PHE A 144 9.80 -10.87 2.66
C PHE A 144 10.84 -11.66 3.45
N SER A 145 10.71 -12.99 3.49
CA SER A 145 11.69 -13.90 4.05
C SER A 145 11.70 -15.23 3.31
N LEU A 146 12.83 -15.94 3.42
CA LEU A 146 12.94 -17.37 3.14
C LEU A 146 13.06 -18.10 4.49
N PRO A 147 11.96 -18.61 5.06
CA PRO A 147 11.95 -19.14 6.43
C PRO A 147 12.94 -20.27 6.68
N ASN A 148 13.28 -21.05 5.64
CA ASN A 148 14.20 -22.17 5.72
C ASN A 148 15.67 -21.77 5.49
N GLN A 149 15.93 -20.49 5.19
CA GLN A 149 17.25 -19.96 4.83
C GLN A 149 17.54 -18.70 5.68
N PRO A 150 17.76 -18.85 7.00
CA PRO A 150 17.91 -17.72 7.91
C PRO A 150 19.16 -16.88 7.66
N GLU A 151 20.18 -17.43 6.99
CA GLU A 151 21.35 -16.68 6.52
C GLU A 151 21.07 -15.75 5.33
N VAL A 152 19.93 -15.92 4.64
CA VAL A 152 19.54 -15.08 3.51
C VAL A 152 18.74 -13.89 4.02
N GLU A 153 19.34 -12.71 3.93
CA GLU A 153 18.66 -11.46 4.26
C GLU A 153 17.92 -10.92 3.03
N ALA A 154 16.65 -10.55 3.20
CA ALA A 154 15.91 -9.81 2.19
C ALA A 154 16.03 -8.30 2.43
N ILE A 155 16.37 -7.56 1.37
CA ILE A 155 16.40 -6.11 1.31
C ILE A 155 15.29 -5.65 0.39
N LEU A 156 14.31 -4.91 0.91
CA LEU A 156 13.19 -4.41 0.12
C LEU A 156 13.51 -3.02 -0.40
N ASN A 157 13.20 -2.78 -1.68
CA ASN A 157 13.18 -1.45 -2.27
C ASN A 157 11.78 -1.16 -2.83
N PRO A 158 10.89 -0.59 -2.00
CA PRO A 158 9.54 -0.17 -2.38
C PRO A 158 9.44 0.69 -3.64
N ASP A 159 10.39 1.60 -3.83
CA ASP A 159 10.33 2.59 -4.91
C ASP A 159 10.60 1.96 -6.27
N THR A 160 11.44 0.92 -6.32
CA THR A 160 11.74 0.16 -7.53
C THR A 160 11.00 -1.18 -7.62
N GLN A 161 10.21 -1.54 -6.61
CA GLN A 161 9.51 -2.82 -6.50
C GLN A 161 10.47 -4.02 -6.56
N GLU A 162 11.65 -3.87 -5.95
CA GLU A 162 12.68 -4.91 -5.93
C GLU A 162 12.82 -5.51 -4.53
N ILE A 163 13.09 -6.80 -4.49
CA ILE A 163 13.52 -7.53 -3.29
C ILE A 163 14.86 -8.16 -3.65
N LEU A 164 15.91 -7.72 -2.97
CA LEU A 164 17.23 -8.28 -3.13
C LEU A 164 17.51 -9.24 -1.98
N LEU A 165 17.64 -10.52 -2.32
CA LEU A 165 18.16 -11.55 -1.43
C LEU A 165 19.67 -11.42 -1.39
N THR A 166 20.21 -11.31 -0.19
CA THR A 166 21.65 -11.23 0.05
C THR A 166 22.07 -12.35 0.99
N ALA A 167 23.07 -13.11 0.56
CA ALA A 167 23.70 -14.13 1.39
C ALA A 167 25.20 -13.88 1.47
N TYR A 168 25.77 -14.09 2.66
CA TYR A 168 27.22 -14.11 2.85
C TYR A 168 27.74 -15.50 2.56
N VAL A 169 28.70 -15.60 1.64
CA VAL A 169 29.34 -16.86 1.26
C VAL A 169 30.85 -16.65 1.19
N GLU A 170 31.61 -17.71 1.49
CA GLU A 170 33.08 -17.64 1.45
C GLU A 170 33.60 -17.46 0.01
N ASP A 171 32.92 -18.06 -0.97
CA ASP A 171 33.23 -17.97 -2.39
C ASP A 171 31.98 -17.57 -3.19
N PRO A 172 31.82 -16.28 -3.57
CA PRO A 172 30.68 -15.82 -4.35
C PRO A 172 30.62 -16.37 -5.77
N GLU A 173 31.73 -16.83 -6.35
CA GLU A 173 31.74 -17.41 -7.69
C GLU A 173 31.24 -18.86 -7.69
N ASN A 174 31.35 -19.54 -6.53
CA ASN A 174 30.88 -20.90 -6.33
C ASN A 174 30.24 -21.08 -4.93
N PRO A 175 29.04 -20.50 -4.72
CA PRO A 175 28.36 -20.56 -3.43
C PRO A 175 27.87 -21.97 -3.12
N GLU A 176 28.09 -22.45 -1.89
CA GLU A 176 27.52 -23.73 -1.42
C GLU A 176 26.02 -23.65 -1.09
N LEU A 177 25.46 -22.44 -1.10
CA LEU A 177 24.04 -22.18 -0.82
C LEU A 177 23.15 -22.56 -2.02
N ASP A 178 22.27 -23.52 -1.83
CA ASP A 178 21.26 -23.92 -2.80
C ASP A 178 19.91 -23.26 -2.49
N LEU A 179 19.40 -22.46 -3.42
CA LEU A 179 18.08 -21.81 -3.34
C LEU A 179 17.15 -22.27 -4.48
N SER A 180 17.41 -23.43 -5.07
CA SER A 180 16.62 -23.96 -6.20
C SER A 180 15.24 -24.48 -5.81
N SER A 181 14.96 -24.63 -4.51
CA SER A 181 13.69 -25.18 -4.01
C SER A 181 13.33 -24.64 -2.63
N GLU A 182 12.98 -23.35 -2.57
CA GLU A 182 12.64 -22.65 -1.32
C GLU A 182 11.17 -22.25 -1.25
N VAL A 183 10.65 -22.17 -0.02
CA VAL A 183 9.36 -21.51 0.23
C VAL A 183 9.62 -20.05 0.59
N ALA A 184 8.78 -19.16 0.08
CA ALA A 184 8.78 -17.75 0.44
C ALA A 184 7.65 -17.42 1.41
N GLU A 185 7.89 -16.40 2.22
CA GLU A 185 6.88 -15.77 3.06
C GLU A 185 6.81 -14.28 2.75
N PHE A 186 5.64 -13.83 2.32
CA PHE A 186 5.33 -12.44 2.04
C PHE A 186 4.44 -11.87 3.15
N THR A 187 4.77 -10.67 3.61
CA THR A 187 3.79 -9.78 4.25
C THR A 187 3.44 -8.70 3.25
N LEU A 188 2.15 -8.50 3.00
CA LEU A 188 1.64 -7.58 1.98
C LEU A 188 0.90 -6.40 2.62
N SER A 189 0.68 -5.36 1.82
CA SER A 189 -0.31 -4.31 2.15
C SER A 189 -1.69 -4.91 2.43
N PRO A 190 -2.55 -4.23 3.21
CA PRO A 190 -3.87 -4.74 3.56
C PRO A 190 -4.66 -5.21 2.34
N PHE A 191 -5.26 -6.40 2.44
CA PHE A 191 -6.10 -7.03 1.42
C PHE A 191 -5.40 -7.40 0.11
N ALA A 192 -4.09 -7.18 -0.02
CA ALA A 192 -3.35 -7.57 -1.20
C ALA A 192 -3.08 -9.09 -1.24
N VAL A 193 -2.94 -9.62 -2.45
CA VAL A 193 -2.63 -11.03 -2.73
C VAL A 193 -1.48 -11.11 -3.71
N VAL A 194 -0.58 -12.07 -3.51
CA VAL A 194 0.58 -12.29 -4.38
C VAL A 194 0.36 -13.49 -5.30
N PHE A 195 0.78 -13.34 -6.56
CA PHE A 195 0.67 -14.35 -7.61
C PHE A 195 2.02 -14.57 -8.30
N ARG A 196 2.22 -15.79 -8.80
CA ARG A 196 3.33 -16.15 -9.70
C ARG A 196 2.75 -16.91 -10.88
N GLU A 197 3.09 -16.49 -12.10
CA GLU A 197 2.61 -17.13 -13.34
C GLU A 197 1.08 -17.28 -13.39
N GLY A 198 0.34 -16.36 -12.75
CA GLY A 198 -1.12 -16.36 -12.67
C GLY A 198 -1.72 -17.22 -11.55
N MET A 199 -0.90 -17.94 -10.78
CA MET A 199 -1.33 -18.76 -9.65
C MET A 199 -1.06 -18.04 -8.32
N PRO A 200 -1.98 -18.12 -7.33
CA PRO A 200 -1.73 -17.53 -6.01
C PRO A 200 -0.53 -18.21 -5.34
N VAL A 201 0.30 -17.41 -4.68
CA VAL A 201 1.43 -17.93 -3.89
C VAL A 201 0.98 -18.09 -2.45
N GLU A 202 0.92 -19.34 -2.00
CA GLU A 202 0.65 -19.66 -0.60
C GLU A 202 1.95 -19.59 0.21
N ASN A 203 1.99 -18.68 1.18
CA ASN A 203 3.12 -18.49 2.09
C ASN A 203 3.53 -19.81 2.74
N THR A 204 4.83 -20.05 2.83
CA THR A 204 5.44 -21.24 3.47
C THR A 204 5.08 -22.60 2.83
N VAL A 205 4.30 -22.60 1.74
CA VAL A 205 3.82 -23.82 1.07
C VAL A 205 4.38 -23.92 -0.34
N THR A 206 4.36 -22.82 -1.08
CA THR A 206 4.70 -22.85 -2.50
C THR A 206 6.22 -22.85 -2.70
N LEU A 207 6.77 -23.94 -3.25
CA LEU A 207 8.20 -24.06 -3.58
C LEU A 207 8.57 -23.27 -4.84
N GLN A 208 9.75 -22.64 -4.82
CA GLN A 208 10.26 -21.73 -5.82
C GLN A 208 11.77 -21.85 -5.99
N ASP A 209 12.24 -21.64 -7.22
CA ASP A 209 13.67 -21.60 -7.56
C ASP A 209 14.14 -20.14 -7.62
N PHE A 210 14.94 -19.72 -6.63
CA PHE A 210 15.51 -18.37 -6.54
C PHE A 210 16.92 -18.26 -7.13
N THR A 211 17.41 -19.29 -7.85
CA THR A 211 18.70 -19.21 -8.56
C THR A 211 18.67 -18.23 -9.73
N GLN A 212 17.47 -17.86 -10.19
CA GLN A 212 17.25 -16.80 -11.18
C GLN A 212 16.25 -15.77 -10.64
N PRO A 213 16.26 -14.53 -11.17
CA PRO A 213 15.28 -13.53 -10.78
C PRO A 213 13.83 -13.99 -11.05
N ILE A 214 12.96 -13.85 -10.05
CA ILE A 214 11.53 -14.15 -10.16
C ILE A 214 10.73 -12.85 -10.15
N THR A 215 9.71 -12.75 -11.02
CA THR A 215 8.73 -11.67 -10.98
C THR A 215 7.43 -12.17 -10.36
N TYR A 216 6.97 -11.49 -9.32
CA TYR A 216 5.67 -11.69 -8.68
C TYR A 216 4.72 -10.57 -9.06
N VAL A 217 3.43 -10.88 -9.10
CA VAL A 217 2.36 -9.90 -9.27
C VAL A 217 1.65 -9.77 -7.93
N VAL A 218 1.71 -8.58 -7.33
CA VAL A 218 0.90 -8.24 -6.17
C VAL A 218 -0.33 -7.50 -6.66
N VAL A 219 -1.51 -7.96 -6.25
CA VAL A 219 -2.80 -7.36 -6.61
C VAL A 219 -3.42 -6.81 -5.34
N SER A 220 -3.76 -5.53 -5.29
CA SER A 220 -4.43 -4.91 -4.14
C SER A 220 -5.90 -5.34 -4.03
N GLY A 221 -6.53 -5.02 -2.91
CA GLY A 221 -7.97 -5.24 -2.75
C GLY A 221 -8.84 -4.49 -3.76
N THR A 222 -8.36 -3.35 -4.30
CA THR A 222 -9.03 -2.56 -5.35
C THR A 222 -8.63 -2.99 -6.77
N LEU A 223 -7.86 -4.07 -6.91
CA LEU A 223 -7.37 -4.68 -8.15
C LEU A 223 -6.26 -3.94 -8.89
N ASP A 224 -5.67 -2.92 -8.26
CA ASP A 224 -4.42 -2.34 -8.75
C ASP A 224 -3.29 -3.37 -8.66
N THR A 225 -2.38 -3.36 -9.64
CA THR A 225 -1.31 -4.36 -9.72
C THR A 225 0.08 -3.72 -9.59
N ALA A 226 0.98 -4.44 -8.94
CA ALA A 226 2.40 -4.11 -8.82
C ALA A 226 3.25 -5.33 -9.17
N TYR A 227 4.37 -5.09 -9.86
CA TYR A 227 5.28 -6.16 -10.30
C TYR A 227 6.54 -6.12 -9.45
N TRP A 228 6.73 -7.16 -8.63
CA TRP A 228 7.84 -7.25 -7.71
C TRP A 228 8.91 -8.21 -8.21
N GLN A 229 10.14 -7.74 -8.37
CA GLN A 229 11.24 -8.58 -8.78
C GLN A 229 12.07 -9.03 -7.58
N VAL A 230 12.13 -10.35 -7.34
CA VAL A 230 13.04 -10.96 -6.37
C VAL A 230 14.29 -11.41 -7.10
N SER A 231 15.46 -11.01 -6.62
CA SER A 231 16.76 -11.41 -7.19
C SER A 231 17.75 -11.76 -6.10
N LEU A 232 18.79 -12.52 -6.45
CA LEU A 232 19.81 -12.98 -5.52
C LEU A 232 21.15 -12.32 -5.84
N THR A 233 21.87 -11.92 -4.80
CA THR A 233 23.29 -11.56 -4.88
C THR A 233 24.06 -12.13 -3.71
N PHE A 234 25.32 -12.49 -3.97
CA PHE A 234 26.24 -12.99 -2.97
C PHE A 234 27.21 -11.89 -2.55
N ARG A 235 27.61 -11.90 -1.28
CA ARG A 235 28.60 -10.99 -0.71
C ARG A 235 29.74 -11.77 -0.09
N ASP A 236 30.96 -11.27 -0.29
CA ASP A 236 32.23 -11.83 0.22
C ASP A 236 32.71 -11.19 1.52
N GLU A 237 32.29 -9.96 1.85
CA GLU A 237 32.73 -9.26 3.06
C GLU A 237 31.60 -8.97 4.04
N ALA A 238 31.71 -9.53 5.25
CA ALA A 238 30.98 -9.02 6.40
C ALA A 238 31.53 -7.64 6.80
N ILE A 239 30.67 -6.69 7.18
CA ILE A 239 31.10 -5.39 7.71
C ILE A 239 31.68 -5.63 9.11
N THR A 240 32.99 -5.84 9.20
CA THR A 240 33.68 -6.18 10.46
C THR A 240 33.99 -4.95 11.33
N SER A 241 33.90 -3.74 10.78
CA SER A 241 34.07 -2.49 11.52
C SER A 241 33.36 -1.32 10.85
N LEU A 242 32.91 -0.36 11.67
CA LEU A 242 32.43 0.92 11.17
C LEU A 242 33.63 1.79 10.77
N PRO A 243 33.64 2.39 9.56
CA PRO A 243 34.68 3.34 9.21
C PRO A 243 34.61 4.53 10.18
N LEU A 244 35.71 4.90 10.82
CA LEU A 244 35.76 6.12 11.63
C LEU A 244 35.75 7.32 10.68
N THR A 245 34.81 8.24 10.87
CA THR A 245 34.69 9.45 10.05
C THR A 245 35.79 10.44 10.43
N GLU A 246 36.97 10.31 9.84
CA GLU A 246 38.08 11.27 10.01
C GLU A 246 38.02 12.42 8.98
N VAL A 247 37.17 12.30 7.95
CA VAL A 247 37.05 13.22 6.82
C VAL A 247 35.64 13.84 6.79
N PRO A 248 35.46 15.11 6.35
CA PRO A 248 34.14 15.68 6.13
C PRO A 248 33.29 14.79 5.23
N VAL A 249 32.06 14.47 5.67
CA VAL A 249 31.12 13.69 4.86
C VAL A 249 30.71 14.52 3.64
N PRO A 250 30.87 14.01 2.41
CA PRO A 250 30.68 14.81 1.20
C PRO A 250 29.23 14.81 0.70
N PHE A 251 28.27 14.46 1.56
CA PHE A 251 26.85 14.44 1.24
C PHE A 251 26.03 14.81 2.47
N SER A 252 24.79 15.22 2.24
CA SER A 252 23.82 15.49 3.31
C SER A 252 22.60 14.59 3.18
N ILE A 253 21.99 14.26 4.31
CA ILE A 253 20.76 13.47 4.39
C ILE A 253 19.65 14.29 5.03
N TYR A 254 18.48 14.38 4.39
CA TYR A 254 17.32 15.09 4.94
C TYR A 254 16.00 14.50 4.44
N PRO A 255 14.90 14.61 5.21
CA PRO A 255 14.88 15.02 6.61
C PRO A 255 15.53 13.97 7.52
N ASN A 256 16.13 14.43 8.62
CA ASN A 256 16.64 13.58 9.69
C ASN A 256 16.28 14.27 11.03
N PRO A 257 15.33 13.75 11.83
CA PRO A 257 14.67 12.45 11.69
C PRO A 257 13.75 12.33 10.46
N ALA A 258 13.78 11.15 9.84
CA ALA A 258 12.92 10.77 8.72
C ALA A 258 11.59 10.19 9.21
N GLN A 259 10.55 10.37 8.39
CA GLN A 259 9.23 9.77 8.59
C GLN A 259 9.00 8.69 7.53
N ASP A 260 8.78 9.11 6.27
CA ASP A 260 8.46 8.18 5.18
C ASP A 260 9.54 8.10 4.11
N ARG A 261 10.39 9.12 3.99
CA ARG A 261 11.44 9.18 2.98
C ARG A 261 12.65 9.96 3.45
N ILE A 262 13.78 9.71 2.80
CA ILE A 262 15.01 10.50 2.88
C ILE A 262 15.47 10.93 1.49
N THR A 263 16.24 12.00 1.45
CA THR A 263 17.02 12.44 0.31
C THR A 263 18.48 12.48 0.71
N ILE A 264 19.32 11.78 -0.06
CA ILE A 264 20.77 11.88 -0.02
C ILE A 264 21.17 12.87 -1.12
N ASP A 265 21.72 14.02 -0.73
CA ASP A 265 22.17 15.07 -1.64
C ASP A 265 23.69 15.05 -1.77
N LEU A 266 24.16 14.77 -2.98
CA LEU A 266 25.56 14.62 -3.35
C LEU A 266 26.16 15.92 -3.91
N ARG A 267 25.38 17.00 -4.04
CA ARG A 267 25.83 18.27 -4.66
C ARG A 267 26.83 19.04 -3.79
N SER A 268 26.95 18.68 -2.52
CA SER A 268 27.73 19.42 -1.52
C SER A 268 29.19 18.97 -1.38
N GLY A 269 29.59 17.86 -2.04
CA GLY A 269 30.87 17.19 -1.81
C GLY A 269 31.92 17.32 -2.92
N GLN A 270 33.20 17.29 -2.53
CA GLN A 270 34.33 17.14 -3.47
C GLN A 270 34.58 15.66 -3.86
N ALA A 271 34.16 14.72 -3.01
CA ALA A 271 34.24 13.28 -3.25
C ALA A 271 32.82 12.72 -3.39
N THR A 272 32.48 12.07 -4.50
CA THR A 272 31.14 11.51 -4.70
C THR A 272 31.17 10.02 -4.37
N PRO A 273 30.46 9.56 -3.32
CA PRO A 273 30.25 8.14 -3.10
C PRO A 273 29.67 7.51 -4.37
N SER A 274 30.21 6.37 -4.78
CA SER A 274 29.73 5.59 -5.90
C SER A 274 28.81 4.45 -5.46
N SER A 275 28.75 4.14 -4.16
CA SER A 275 27.76 3.24 -3.57
C SER A 275 27.27 3.73 -2.21
N PHE A 276 26.10 3.22 -1.80
CA PHE A 276 25.57 3.40 -0.45
C PHE A 276 25.04 2.08 0.14
N LEU A 277 25.14 1.96 1.45
CA LEU A 277 24.47 0.94 2.27
C LEU A 277 23.76 1.62 3.43
N LEU A 278 22.52 1.24 3.70
CA LEU A 278 21.82 1.61 4.92
C LEU A 278 21.80 0.42 5.87
N LEU A 279 22.30 0.60 7.09
CA LEU A 279 22.38 -0.43 8.12
C LEU A 279 21.42 -0.16 9.27
N SER A 280 20.81 -1.20 9.82
CA SER A 280 20.09 -1.13 11.10
C SER A 280 21.06 -1.00 12.28
N ALA A 281 20.54 -0.71 13.48
CA ALA A 281 21.33 -0.70 14.71
C ALA A 281 21.99 -2.06 15.05
N GLN A 282 21.48 -3.16 14.50
CA GLN A 282 22.05 -4.50 14.64
C GLN A 282 23.08 -4.83 13.55
N GLY A 283 23.35 -3.91 12.62
CA GLY A 283 24.31 -4.10 11.53
C GLY A 283 23.74 -4.79 10.28
N ARG A 284 22.44 -5.11 10.25
CA ARG A 284 21.77 -5.69 9.08
C ARG A 284 21.63 -4.64 7.98
N VAL A 285 21.87 -5.03 6.73
CA VAL A 285 21.66 -4.12 5.58
C VAL A 285 20.17 -4.08 5.28
N VAL A 286 19.61 -2.88 5.20
CA VAL A 286 18.18 -2.64 4.95
C VAL A 286 17.92 -1.90 3.64
N TRP A 287 18.96 -1.34 3.03
CA TRP A 287 18.91 -0.79 1.67
C TRP A 287 20.33 -0.71 1.09
N GLN A 288 20.45 -0.79 -0.23
CA GLN A 288 21.71 -0.59 -0.93
C GLN A 288 21.53 0.15 -2.26
N GLN A 289 22.57 0.88 -2.64
CA GLN A 289 22.74 1.45 -3.98
C GLN A 289 24.10 1.01 -4.52
N ALA A 290 24.09 0.18 -5.55
CA ALA A 290 25.29 -0.23 -6.25
C ALA A 290 25.78 0.89 -7.20
N PRO A 291 27.08 0.93 -7.53
CA PRO A 291 27.62 1.79 -8.57
C PRO A 291 27.08 1.45 -9.97
N PRO A 292 27.07 2.40 -10.92
CA PRO A 292 27.42 3.80 -10.74
C PRO A 292 26.23 4.63 -10.22
N ILE A 293 26.51 5.60 -9.34
CA ILE A 293 25.53 6.61 -8.97
C ILE A 293 25.65 7.79 -9.94
N GLN A 294 24.67 7.93 -10.84
CA GLN A 294 24.64 9.03 -11.82
C GLN A 294 23.80 10.23 -11.34
N ALA A 295 22.94 10.03 -10.34
CA ALA A 295 22.06 11.07 -9.81
C ALA A 295 22.80 11.96 -8.80
N GLN A 296 22.51 13.26 -8.81
CA GLN A 296 23.00 14.19 -7.78
C GLN A 296 22.19 14.14 -6.48
N THR A 297 21.01 13.53 -6.53
CA THR A 297 20.12 13.31 -5.39
C THR A 297 19.53 11.91 -5.49
N LEU A 298 19.60 11.14 -4.42
CA LEU A 298 18.92 9.85 -4.29
C LEU A 298 17.76 10.02 -3.32
N THR A 299 16.56 9.63 -3.72
CA THR A 299 15.39 9.58 -2.84
C THR A 299 15.07 8.14 -2.53
N LEU A 300 14.88 7.84 -1.25
CA LEU A 300 14.56 6.51 -0.76
C LEU A 300 13.35 6.59 0.17
N SER A 301 12.35 5.77 -0.10
CA SER A 301 11.28 5.46 0.85
C SER A 301 11.83 4.62 2.02
N VAL A 302 11.58 5.11 3.23
CA VAL A 302 11.93 4.44 4.50
C VAL A 302 10.68 4.11 5.32
N SER A 303 9.48 4.27 4.73
CA SER A 303 8.20 4.04 5.40
C SER A 303 8.00 2.61 5.88
N HIS A 304 8.66 1.64 5.23
CA HIS A 304 8.63 0.22 5.57
C HIS A 304 9.61 -0.16 6.70
N LEU A 305 10.52 0.75 7.08
CA LEU A 305 11.52 0.48 8.10
C LEU A 305 10.97 0.82 9.50
N PRO A 306 11.23 -0.04 10.51
CA PRO A 306 10.84 0.26 11.88
C PRO A 306 11.46 1.55 12.43
N ARG A 307 10.81 2.12 13.46
CA ARG A 307 11.39 3.22 14.23
C ARG A 307 12.76 2.83 14.78
N GLY A 308 13.74 3.72 14.64
CA GLY A 308 15.04 3.46 15.23
C GLY A 308 16.17 4.29 14.66
N THR A 309 17.38 3.91 15.08
CA THR A 309 18.64 4.47 14.57
C THR A 309 19.20 3.56 13.49
N TYR A 310 19.62 4.18 12.41
CA TYR A 310 20.23 3.57 11.24
C TYR A 310 21.55 4.27 10.94
N LEU A 311 22.40 3.60 10.18
CA LEU A 311 23.68 4.14 9.73
C LEU A 311 23.76 4.06 8.22
N LEU A 312 23.84 5.21 7.56
CA LEU A 312 24.11 5.29 6.13
C LEU A 312 25.62 5.27 5.92
N LEU A 313 26.12 4.28 5.19
CA LEU A 313 27.50 4.17 4.74
C LEU A 313 27.60 4.55 3.26
N GLY A 314 28.51 5.44 2.90
CA GLY A 314 28.85 5.74 1.51
C GLY A 314 30.28 5.31 1.21
N GLN A 315 30.56 4.79 0.01
CA GLN A 315 31.90 4.45 -0.42
C GLN A 315 32.22 5.07 -1.79
N THR A 316 33.41 5.63 -1.99
CA THR A 316 33.88 6.13 -3.30
C THR A 316 34.51 5.02 -4.13
N ASP A 317 34.70 5.26 -5.43
CA ASP A 317 35.42 4.35 -6.34
C ASP A 317 36.87 4.08 -5.91
N HIS A 318 37.45 4.96 -5.09
CA HIS A 318 38.79 4.81 -4.52
C HIS A 318 38.80 4.09 -3.16
N GLY A 319 37.63 3.63 -2.68
CA GLY A 319 37.51 2.87 -1.44
C GLY A 319 37.38 3.70 -0.17
N GLU A 320 37.29 5.03 -0.27
CA GLU A 320 37.06 5.89 0.90
C GLU A 320 35.64 5.66 1.42
N ARG A 321 35.49 5.42 2.72
CA ARG A 321 34.20 5.13 3.36
C ARG A 321 33.78 6.28 4.28
N PHE A 322 32.50 6.63 4.23
CA PHE A 322 31.86 7.68 5.02
C PHE A 322 30.66 7.10 5.75
N ASN A 323 30.29 7.68 6.89
CA ASN A 323 29.05 7.32 7.56
C ASN A 323 28.28 8.55 8.05
N LEU A 324 26.95 8.44 8.06
CA LEU A 324 26.05 9.38 8.73
C LEU A 324 24.96 8.62 9.48
N PRO A 325 24.67 9.00 10.75
CA PRO A 325 23.54 8.46 11.48
C PRO A 325 22.22 9.00 10.90
N LEU A 326 21.23 8.12 10.79
CA LEU A 326 19.87 8.43 10.40
C LEU A 326 18.92 8.01 11.51
N GLN A 327 17.97 8.87 11.86
CA GLN A 327 16.86 8.53 12.76
C GLN A 327 15.58 8.36 11.97
N ILE A 328 14.84 7.28 12.22
CA ILE A 328 13.46 7.09 11.72
C ILE A 328 12.54 7.25 12.93
N ALA A 329 11.58 8.18 12.83
CA ALA A 329 10.79 8.66 13.97
C ALA A 329 9.32 8.20 14.00
N ARG A 330 8.84 7.53 12.96
CA ARG A 330 7.46 7.04 12.86
C ARG A 330 7.19 5.92 13.87
#